data_AF-A0A925ARD5-F1
#
_entry.id   AF-A0A925ARD5-F1
#
_cell.length_a   1.000
_cell.length_b   1.000
_cell.length_c   1.000
_cell.angle_alpha   90.00
_cell.angle_beta   90.00
_cell.angle_gamma   90.00
#
_symmetry.space_group_name_H-M   'P 1'
#
loop_
_entity.id
_entity.type
_entity.pdbx_description
1 polymer ?
#
loop_
_entity_poly.entity_id
_entity_poly.type
_entity_poly.pdbx_seq_one_letter_code
_entity_poly.pdbx_strand_id
1 'polypeptide(L)'
;MQKLLFSLIFFVMFTALVGCIPTTRTYSVSVRNDAAEPMTVWLTKDGPPAEAGWLSPEQIVINGMVKSMPIGAVVPAGKTADMVPVDGKFHSGTNAVLRVYRGQKLFDNLLAIGSGSPNRTDVMLEPGENLIVVDKTGKSHRQ
;
A
#
# COMPACT_ATOMS: atom_id res chain seq x y z
N MET A 1 43.76 21.20 -26.50
CA MET A 1 42.43 20.56 -26.54
C MET A 1 42.29 19.32 -25.62
N GLN A 2 43.38 18.61 -25.26
CA GLN A 2 43.33 17.40 -24.43
C GLN A 2 42.96 17.61 -22.94
N LYS A 3 43.17 18.81 -22.38
CA LYS A 3 42.81 19.15 -20.98
C LYS A 3 41.31 19.37 -20.75
N LEU A 4 40.55 19.70 -21.81
CA LEU A 4 39.09 19.88 -21.75
C LEU A 4 38.34 18.55 -21.69
N LEU A 5 38.88 17.49 -22.29
CA LEU A 5 38.26 16.15 -22.29
C LEU A 5 38.32 15.49 -20.90
N PHE A 6 39.42 15.68 -20.16
CA PHE A 6 39.61 15.08 -18.83
C PHE A 6 38.69 15.70 -17.76
N SER A 7 38.38 17.00 -17.88
CA SER A 7 37.46 17.68 -16.96
C SER A 7 36.00 17.26 -17.16
N LEU A 8 35.61 16.89 -18.38
CA LEU A 8 34.25 16.49 -18.70
C LEU A 8 33.93 15.08 -18.14
N ILE A 9 34.91 14.17 -18.17
CA ILE A 9 34.76 12.80 -17.65
C ILE A 9 34.57 12.79 -16.13
N PHE A 10 35.24 13.70 -15.40
CA PHE A 10 35.12 13.78 -13.95
C PHE A 10 33.75 14.35 -13.51
N PHE A 11 33.15 15.25 -14.29
CA PHE A 11 31.83 15.82 -14.01
C PHE A 11 30.69 14.81 -14.25
N VAL A 12 30.80 13.98 -15.31
CA VAL A 12 29.81 12.93 -15.62
C VAL A 12 29.84 11.79 -14.60
N MET A 13 30.99 11.51 -13.98
CA MET A 13 31.11 10.48 -12.93
C MET A 13 30.49 10.91 -11.59
N PHE A 14 30.35 12.22 -11.32
CA PHE A 14 29.73 12.73 -10.08
C PHE A 14 28.20 12.83 -10.13
N THR A 15 27.59 12.84 -11.32
CA THR A 15 26.12 12.95 -11.46
C THR A 15 25.37 11.62 -11.34
N ALA A 16 26.07 10.48 -11.27
CA ALA A 16 25.45 9.15 -11.24
C ALA A 16 25.11 8.63 -9.82
N LEU A 17 25.43 9.39 -8.77
CA LEU A 17 25.27 8.96 -7.36
C LEU A 17 24.11 9.63 -6.62
N VAL A 18 23.19 10.30 -7.31
CA VAL A 18 21.93 10.77 -6.70
C VAL A 18 20.99 9.57 -6.51
N GLY A 19 21.36 8.70 -5.58
CA GLY A 19 20.55 7.55 -5.18
C GLY A 19 19.21 8.03 -4.64
N CYS A 20 18.12 7.41 -5.10
CA CYS A 20 16.78 7.67 -4.61
C CYS A 20 16.71 7.23 -3.14
N ILE A 21 16.88 8.17 -2.20
CA ILE A 21 16.78 7.88 -0.77
C ILE A 21 15.30 7.69 -0.42
N PRO A 22 14.88 6.53 0.14
CA PRO A 22 13.52 6.36 0.62
C PRO A 22 13.17 7.40 1.68
N THR A 23 12.02 8.06 1.53
CA THR A 23 11.45 8.93 2.55
C THR A 23 10.55 8.13 3.47
N THR A 24 10.65 8.32 4.79
CA THR A 24 9.68 7.76 5.74
C THR A 24 8.39 8.57 5.69
N ARG A 25 7.25 7.89 5.63
CA ARG A 25 5.91 8.48 5.66
C ARG A 25 5.04 7.69 6.63
N THR A 26 4.18 8.38 7.35
CA THR A 26 3.24 7.80 8.32
C THR A 26 1.83 7.86 7.76
N TYR A 27 1.03 6.82 7.99
CA TYR A 27 -0.36 6.75 7.55
C TYR A 27 -1.25 6.32 8.70
N SER A 28 -2.33 7.07 8.93
CA SER A 28 -3.44 6.70 9.79
C SER A 28 -4.68 6.54 8.92
N VAL A 29 -5.39 5.43 9.06
CA VAL A 29 -6.50 5.06 8.18
C VAL A 29 -7.71 4.69 9.02
N SER A 30 -8.81 5.39 8.80
CA SER A 30 -10.12 5.06 9.34
C SER A 30 -11.02 4.61 8.18
N VAL A 31 -11.55 3.39 8.28
CA VAL A 31 -12.44 2.83 7.25
C VAL A 31 -13.82 2.66 7.82
N ARG A 32 -14.80 3.37 7.25
CA ARG A 32 -16.22 3.18 7.52
C ARG A 32 -16.86 2.32 6.44
N ASN A 33 -17.55 1.27 6.84
CA ASN A 33 -18.28 0.38 5.95
C ASN A 33 -19.79 0.70 5.99
N ASP A 34 -20.29 1.43 5.00
CA ASP A 34 -21.73 1.68 4.82
C ASP A 34 -22.42 0.61 3.94
N ALA A 35 -21.71 -0.43 3.52
CA ALA A 35 -22.28 -1.56 2.81
C ALA A 35 -23.07 -2.50 3.73
N ALA A 36 -23.90 -3.35 3.13
CA ALA A 36 -24.72 -4.33 3.84
C ALA A 36 -23.94 -5.57 4.31
N GLU A 37 -22.70 -5.75 3.84
CA GLU A 37 -21.86 -6.91 4.12
C GLU A 37 -20.51 -6.47 4.72
N PRO A 38 -19.83 -7.35 5.49
CA PRO A 38 -18.50 -7.04 6.01
C PRO A 38 -17.50 -6.82 4.87
N MET A 39 -16.43 -6.07 5.14
CA MET A 39 -15.33 -5.83 4.20
C MET A 39 -14.01 -6.27 4.83
N THR A 40 -13.12 -6.84 4.03
CA THR A 40 -11.73 -7.06 4.45
C THR A 40 -10.87 -5.95 3.87
N VAL A 41 -10.01 -5.34 4.68
CA VAL A 41 -9.13 -4.26 4.28
C VAL A 41 -7.67 -4.64 4.48
N TRP A 42 -6.81 -4.22 3.57
CA TRP A 42 -5.39 -4.57 3.57
C TRP A 42 -4.54 -3.36 3.19
N LEU A 43 -3.61 -2.97 4.06
CA LEU A 43 -2.67 -1.89 3.80
C LEU A 43 -1.42 -2.43 3.09
N THR A 44 -1.02 -1.79 1.99
CA THR A 44 0.16 -2.21 1.22
C THR A 44 0.78 -1.05 0.43
N LYS A 45 1.81 -1.33 -0.36
CA LYS A 45 2.41 -0.40 -1.32
C LYS A 45 2.40 -0.98 -2.72
N ASP A 46 2.42 -0.11 -3.71
CA ASP A 46 2.52 -0.47 -5.13
C ASP A 46 3.98 -0.52 -5.64
N GLY A 47 4.96 -0.44 -4.74
CA GLY A 47 6.36 -0.33 -5.11
C GLY A 47 7.34 -0.52 -3.94
N PRO A 48 8.64 -0.30 -4.18
CA PRO A 48 9.71 -0.52 -3.21
C PRO A 48 9.82 0.58 -2.13
N PRO A 49 10.55 0.30 -1.03
CA PRO A 49 11.08 -1.00 -0.61
C PRO A 49 10.01 -1.91 0.02
N ALA A 50 10.23 -3.22 -0.06
CA ALA A 50 9.41 -4.21 0.61
C ALA A 50 9.64 -4.17 2.14
N GLU A 51 8.58 -4.07 2.92
CA GLU A 51 8.60 -4.01 4.39
C GLU A 51 7.47 -4.85 4.95
N ALA A 52 7.70 -5.60 6.04
CA ALA A 52 6.75 -6.60 6.55
C ALA A 52 5.32 -6.05 6.75
N GLY A 53 5.16 -4.86 7.35
CA GLY A 53 3.85 -4.22 7.57
C GLY A 53 3.18 -3.64 6.32
N TRP A 54 3.83 -3.76 5.16
CA TRP A 54 3.40 -3.16 3.89
C TRP A 54 3.35 -4.18 2.75
N LEU A 55 3.67 -5.45 3.02
CA LEU A 55 3.61 -6.50 2.02
C LEU A 55 2.17 -6.73 1.58
N SER A 56 1.98 -6.89 0.28
CA SER A 56 0.72 -7.34 -0.27
C SER A 56 0.49 -8.83 0.04
N PRO A 57 -0.75 -9.33 -0.01
CA PRO A 57 -1.02 -10.77 0.17
C PRO A 57 -0.15 -11.65 -0.74
N GLU A 58 0.02 -11.23 -2.00
CA GLU A 58 0.84 -11.95 -2.98
C GLU A 58 2.33 -11.98 -2.59
N GLN A 59 2.85 -10.88 -2.06
CA GLN A 59 4.24 -10.79 -1.61
C GLN A 59 4.50 -11.65 -0.36
N ILE A 60 3.53 -11.75 0.56
CA ILE A 60 3.65 -12.60 1.75
C ILE A 60 3.83 -14.07 1.36
N VAL A 61 3.10 -14.53 0.33
CA VAL A 61 3.22 -15.90 -0.19
C VAL A 61 4.61 -16.13 -0.75
N ILE A 62 5.09 -15.23 -1.63
CA ILE A 62 6.41 -15.33 -2.26
C ILE A 62 7.52 -15.39 -1.21
N ASN A 63 7.39 -14.61 -0.13
CA ASN A 63 8.37 -14.56 0.96
C ASN A 63 8.23 -15.70 1.98
N GLY A 64 7.24 -16.60 1.82
CA GLY A 64 6.99 -17.71 2.75
C GLY A 64 6.53 -17.29 4.15
N MET A 65 6.04 -16.06 4.31
CA MET A 65 5.73 -15.45 5.62
C MET A 65 4.28 -15.64 6.07
N VAL A 66 3.56 -16.61 5.48
CA VAL A 66 2.10 -16.80 5.66
C VAL A 66 1.69 -17.05 7.12
N LYS A 67 2.60 -17.56 7.97
CA LYS A 67 2.28 -17.97 9.35
C LYS A 67 2.44 -16.86 10.41
N SER A 68 3.07 -15.73 10.09
CA SER A 68 3.52 -14.76 11.11
C SER A 68 2.95 -13.35 11.00
N MET A 69 2.04 -13.08 10.05
CA MET A 69 1.49 -11.74 9.86
C MET A 69 -0.01 -11.67 10.17
N PRO A 70 -0.46 -10.61 10.87
CA PRO A 70 -1.88 -10.37 11.06
C PRO A 70 -2.55 -10.23 9.70
N ILE A 71 -3.57 -11.05 9.48
CA ILE A 71 -4.47 -10.96 8.33
C ILE A 71 -5.08 -9.54 8.36
N GLY A 72 -5.26 -8.91 7.20
CA GLY A 72 -5.91 -7.61 7.06
C GLY A 72 -7.19 -7.49 7.91
N ALA A 73 -7.54 -6.27 8.30
CA ALA A 73 -8.65 -6.05 9.23
C ALA A 73 -10.01 -6.35 8.56
N VAL A 74 -10.97 -6.84 9.35
CA VAL A 74 -12.36 -6.99 8.91
C VAL A 74 -13.17 -5.82 9.48
N VAL A 75 -13.90 -5.13 8.62
CA VAL A 75 -14.79 -4.02 8.98
C VAL A 75 -16.24 -4.50 8.82
N PRO A 76 -16.98 -4.72 9.92
CA PRO A 76 -18.37 -5.15 9.85
C PRO A 76 -19.26 -4.10 9.16
N ALA A 77 -20.40 -4.54 8.63
CA ALA A 77 -21.40 -3.66 8.03
C ALA A 77 -21.89 -2.60 9.05
N GLY A 78 -21.95 -1.34 8.60
CA GLY A 78 -22.34 -0.19 9.42
C GLY A 78 -21.34 0.20 10.51
N LYS A 79 -20.11 -0.30 10.48
CA LYS A 79 -19.07 -0.01 11.48
C LYS A 79 -17.88 0.73 10.88
N THR A 80 -17.12 1.37 11.76
CA THR A 80 -15.82 1.97 11.45
C THR A 80 -14.73 1.12 12.10
N ALA A 81 -13.63 0.92 11.39
CA ALA A 81 -12.41 0.37 11.92
C ALA A 81 -11.28 1.38 11.75
N ASP A 82 -10.59 1.66 12.84
CA ASP A 82 -9.41 2.51 12.86
C ASP A 82 -8.17 1.63 12.86
N MET A 83 -7.25 1.91 11.94
CA MET A 83 -5.94 1.29 11.91
C MET A 83 -4.98 2.12 12.77
N VAL A 84 -4.16 1.43 13.57
CA VAL A 84 -3.04 2.05 14.27
C VAL A 84 -2.13 2.73 13.22
N PRO A 85 -1.61 3.94 13.48
CA PRO A 85 -0.69 4.60 12.56
C PRO A 85 0.47 3.70 12.16
N VAL A 86 0.76 3.62 10.86
CA VAL A 86 1.82 2.78 10.31
C VAL A 86 2.83 3.64 9.58
N ASP A 87 4.09 3.49 9.97
CA ASP A 87 5.24 4.09 9.28
C ASP A 87 5.73 3.17 8.16
N GLY A 88 6.19 3.76 7.07
CA GLY A 88 6.87 3.03 6.00
C GLY A 88 7.87 3.89 5.25
N LYS A 89 8.84 3.24 4.62
CA LYS A 89 9.79 3.85 3.69
C LYS A 89 9.24 3.83 2.27
N PHE A 90 9.35 4.93 1.53
CA PHE A 90 8.80 5.06 0.18
C PHE A 90 9.86 5.64 -0.75
N HIS A 91 10.16 4.93 -1.84
CA HIS A 91 10.90 5.51 -2.96
C HIS A 91 10.02 6.50 -3.74
N SER A 92 10.65 7.33 -4.56
CA SER A 92 9.92 8.15 -5.53
C SER A 92 9.06 7.28 -6.43
N GLY A 93 7.78 7.62 -6.59
CA GLY A 93 6.81 6.87 -7.38
C GLY A 93 6.11 5.72 -6.64
N THR A 94 6.52 5.38 -5.41
CA THR A 94 5.80 4.41 -4.56
C THR A 94 4.72 5.12 -3.75
N ASN A 95 3.52 4.53 -3.74
CA ASN A 95 2.35 5.00 -3.03
C ASN A 95 1.88 3.97 -2.00
N ALA A 96 1.24 4.46 -0.94
CA ALA A 96 0.49 3.62 -0.02
C ALA A 96 -0.89 3.35 -0.60
N VAL A 97 -1.34 2.11 -0.49
CA VAL A 97 -2.61 1.64 -1.07
C VAL A 97 -3.37 0.88 0.01
N LEU A 98 -4.62 1.29 0.23
CA LEU A 98 -5.59 0.50 0.96
C LEU A 98 -6.37 -0.36 -0.04
N ARG A 99 -6.20 -1.67 0.01
CA ARG A 99 -7.03 -2.61 -0.74
C ARG A 99 -8.26 -2.96 0.08
N VAL A 100 -9.43 -2.78 -0.50
CA VAL A 100 -10.73 -3.10 0.11
C VAL A 100 -11.33 -4.26 -0.67
N TYR A 101 -11.59 -5.36 0.02
CA TYR A 101 -12.15 -6.59 -0.52
C TYR A 101 -13.57 -6.77 -0.02
N ARG A 102 -14.48 -7.08 -0.95
CA ARG A 102 -15.88 -7.33 -0.64
C ARG A 102 -16.07 -8.62 0.14
N GLY A 103 -16.74 -8.55 1.29
CA GLY A 103 -16.96 -9.70 2.17
C GLY A 103 -15.80 -9.91 3.16
N GLN A 104 -16.03 -10.78 4.14
CA GLN A 104 -14.96 -11.27 5.01
C GLN A 104 -14.12 -12.31 4.27
N LYS A 105 -12.84 -12.03 4.08
CA LYS A 105 -11.90 -12.90 3.36
C LYS A 105 -10.87 -13.51 4.30
N LEU A 106 -10.65 -14.80 4.11
CA LEU A 106 -9.45 -15.48 4.59
C LEU A 106 -8.29 -15.18 3.65
N PHE A 107 -7.06 -15.33 4.13
CA PHE A 107 -5.85 -15.04 3.36
C PHE A 107 -5.82 -15.76 2.00
N ASP A 108 -6.10 -17.06 1.97
CA ASP A 108 -6.11 -17.84 0.71
C ASP A 108 -7.14 -17.31 -0.30
N ASN A 109 -8.27 -16.78 0.18
CA ASN A 109 -9.29 -16.18 -0.67
C ASN A 109 -8.88 -14.81 -1.22
N LEU A 110 -7.97 -14.09 -0.55
CA LEU A 110 -7.45 -12.81 -1.05
C LEU A 110 -6.59 -13.00 -2.30
N LEU A 111 -5.81 -14.09 -2.34
CA LEU A 111 -4.93 -14.41 -3.46
C LEU A 111 -5.70 -14.73 -4.75
N ALA A 112 -6.94 -15.21 -4.63
CA ALA A 112 -7.84 -15.43 -5.75
C ALA A 112 -8.44 -14.12 -6.32
N ILE A 113 -8.32 -12.99 -5.60
CA ILE A 113 -8.91 -11.70 -5.97
C ILE A 113 -7.81 -10.76 -6.47
N GLY A 114 -7.53 -10.86 -7.77
CA GLY A 114 -6.53 -10.03 -8.46
C GLY A 114 -6.91 -8.56 -8.61
N SER A 115 -5.95 -7.75 -9.07
CA SER A 115 -6.17 -6.35 -9.43
C SER A 115 -7.21 -6.24 -10.54
N GLY A 116 -8.10 -5.24 -10.47
CA GLY A 116 -9.19 -5.04 -11.43
C GLY A 116 -10.42 -5.95 -11.20
N SER A 117 -10.37 -6.87 -10.23
CA SER A 117 -11.56 -7.64 -9.84
C SER A 117 -12.67 -6.72 -9.34
N PRO A 118 -13.94 -6.94 -9.69
CA PRO A 118 -15.06 -6.16 -9.15
C PRO A 118 -15.23 -6.31 -7.63
N ASN A 119 -14.61 -7.33 -7.03
CA ASN A 119 -14.63 -7.59 -5.59
C ASN A 119 -13.45 -6.95 -4.84
N ARG A 120 -12.64 -6.15 -5.52
CA ARG A 120 -11.50 -5.43 -4.96
C ARG A 120 -11.49 -3.98 -5.45
N THR A 121 -11.35 -3.06 -4.52
CA THR A 121 -11.08 -1.65 -4.81
C THR A 121 -9.75 -1.27 -4.18
N ASP A 122 -8.88 -0.63 -4.95
CA ASP A 122 -7.61 -0.10 -4.47
C ASP A 122 -7.76 1.41 -4.28
N VAL A 123 -7.55 1.89 -3.05
CA VAL A 123 -7.64 3.30 -2.70
C VAL A 123 -6.24 3.82 -2.40
N MET A 124 -5.79 4.81 -3.17
CA MET A 124 -4.50 5.46 -2.90
C MET A 124 -4.60 6.32 -1.64
N LEU A 125 -3.59 6.24 -0.79
CA LEU A 125 -3.50 6.95 0.49
C LEU A 125 -2.51 8.11 0.38
N GLU A 126 -2.81 9.20 1.09
CA GLU A 126 -1.85 10.30 1.30
C GLU A 126 -1.20 10.15 2.66
N PRO A 127 0.05 10.63 2.85
CA PRO A 127 0.66 10.67 4.17
C PRO A 127 -0.21 11.43 5.18
N GLY A 128 -0.32 10.92 6.40
CA GLY A 128 -1.17 11.45 7.46
C GLY A 128 -2.51 10.71 7.58
N GLU A 129 -3.56 11.45 7.91
CA GLU A 129 -4.90 10.91 8.15
C GLU A 129 -5.66 10.65 6.85
N ASN A 130 -6.30 9.48 6.77
CA ASN A 130 -7.14 9.08 5.64
C ASN A 130 -8.48 8.55 6.17
N LEU A 131 -9.57 9.21 5.79
CA LEU A 131 -10.93 8.77 6.07
C LEU A 131 -11.53 8.13 4.82
N ILE A 132 -11.71 6.81 4.84
CA ILE A 132 -12.22 6.03 3.71
C ILE A 132 -13.64 5.57 4.02
N VAL A 133 -14.56 5.82 3.10
CA VAL A 133 -15.93 5.32 3.17
C VAL A 133 -16.17 4.33 2.04
N VAL A 134 -16.61 3.14 2.42
CA VAL A 134 -17.11 2.12 1.50
C VAL A 134 -18.63 2.29 1.42
N ASP A 135 -19.12 2.67 0.25
CA ASP A 135 -20.54 2.94 0.03
C ASP A 135 -21.40 1.66 -0.04
N LYS A 136 -22.72 1.84 -0.16
CA LYS A 136 -23.69 0.74 -0.26
C LYS A 136 -23.48 -0.18 -1.47
N THR A 137 -22.77 0.28 -2.48
CA THR A 137 -22.42 -0.50 -3.68
C THR A 137 -21.09 -1.24 -3.53
N GLY A 138 -20.40 -1.06 -2.40
CA GLY A 138 -19.07 -1.61 -2.14
C GLY A 138 -17.95 -0.80 -2.81
N LYS A 139 -18.23 0.39 -3.34
CA LYS A 139 -17.20 1.28 -3.89
C LYS A 139 -16.61 2.12 -2.77
N SER A 140 -15.30 2.28 -2.81
CA SER A 140 -14.57 3.03 -1.78
C SER A 140 -14.14 4.39 -2.31
N HIS A 141 -14.29 5.42 -1.50
CA HIS A 141 -13.78 6.76 -1.79
C HIS A 141 -13.23 7.39 -0.51
N ARG A 142 -12.31 8.33 -0.67
CA ARG A 142 -11.86 9.17 0.44
C ARG A 142 -12.87 10.30 0.65
N GLN A 143 -13.14 10.63 1.91
CA GLN A 143 -13.92 11.82 2.29
C GLN A 143 -13.06 13.08 2.32
#